data_AF-A0A6N1MJE4-F1
#
_entry.id   AF-A0A6N1MJE4-F1
#
_cell.length_a   1.000
_cell.length_b   1.000
_cell.length_c   1.000
_cell.angle_alpha   90.00
_cell.angle_beta   90.00
_cell.angle_gamma   90.00
#
_symmetry.space_group_name_H-M   'P 1'
#
loop_
_entity.id
_entity.type
_entity.pdbx_description
1 polymer ?
#
loop_
_entity_poly.entity_id
_entity_poly.type
_entity_poly.pdbx_seq_one_letter_code
_entity_poly.pdbx_strand_id
1 'polypeptide(L)' 'MTRDEAAQLLNCSLSELAEILGVSTASVAQWGDKPIPPLRIYQVRDLVAGRQPLGLSKLKSNLNEIHN' A
#
# COMPACT_ATOMS: atom_id res chain seq x y z
N MET A 1 7.99 -8.13 -7.78
CA MET A 1 6.55 -7.93 -7.52
C MET A 1 6.12 -6.64 -8.20
N THR A 2 5.10 -6.71 -9.04
CA THR A 2 4.48 -5.56 -9.70
C THR A 2 3.30 -5.03 -8.87
N ARG A 3 2.74 -3.89 -9.26
CA ARG A 3 1.55 -3.30 -8.61
C ARG A 3 0.33 -4.24 -8.63
N ASP A 4 0.19 -5.04 -9.68
CA ASP A 4 -0.93 -5.97 -9.84
C ASP A 4 -0.78 -7.16 -8.87
N GLU A 5 0.41 -7.77 -8.85
CA GLU A 5 0.74 -8.83 -7.89
C GLU A 5 0.53 -8.38 -6.44
N ALA A 6 0.91 -7.14 -6.11
CA ALA A 6 0.70 -6.57 -4.78
C ALA A 6 -0.80 -6.46 -4.42
N ALA A 7 -1.60 -5.99 -5.37
CA ALA A 7 -3.04 -5.85 -5.23
C ALA A 7 -3.72 -7.22 -5.09
N GLN A 8 -3.29 -8.22 -5.87
CA GLN A 8 -3.79 -9.59 -5.78
C GLN A 8 -3.44 -10.25 -4.45
N LEU A 9 -2.21 -10.09 -3.95
CA LEU A 9 -1.79 -10.66 -2.66
C LEU A 9 -2.58 -10.10 -1.47
N LEU A 10 -2.95 -8.81 -1.54
CA LEU A 10 -3.76 -8.15 -0.52
C LEU A 10 -5.26 -8.26 -0.79
N ASN A 11 -5.65 -8.84 -1.92
CA ASN A 11 -7.03 -8.91 -2.40
C ASN A 11 -7.74 -7.54 -2.37
N CYS A 12 -7.04 -6.51 -2.82
CA CYS A 12 -7.49 -5.11 -2.83
C CYS A 12 -7.36 -4.50 -4.23
N SER A 13 -8.04 -3.39 -4.46
CA SER A 13 -7.91 -2.62 -5.72
C SER A 13 -6.62 -1.79 -5.75
N LEU A 14 -6.16 -1.37 -6.94
CA LEU A 14 -4.99 -0.48 -7.07
C LEU A 14 -5.14 0.85 -6.31
N SER A 15 -6.39 1.34 -6.19
CA SER A 15 -6.73 2.53 -5.41
C SER A 15 -6.51 2.30 -3.92
N GLU A 16 -7.04 1.19 -3.40
CA GLU A 16 -6.87 0.81 -1.99
C GLU A 16 -5.42 0.50 -1.66
N LEU A 17 -4.68 -0.12 -2.59
CA LEU A 17 -3.24 -0.33 -2.45
C LEU A 17 -2.51 1.01 -2.23
N ALA A 18 -2.92 2.07 -2.92
CA ALA A 18 -2.35 3.40 -2.74
C ALA A 18 -2.65 3.94 -1.34
N GLU A 19 -3.89 3.82 -0.87
CA GLU A 19 -4.32 4.26 0.46
C GLU A 19 -3.59 3.50 1.57
N ILE A 20 -3.51 2.17 1.46
CA ILE A 20 -2.81 1.30 2.41
C ILE A 20 -1.33 1.65 2.47
N LEU A 21 -0.71 1.92 1.32
CA LEU A 21 0.69 2.33 1.22
C LEU A 21 0.91 3.82 1.51
N GLY A 22 -0.14 4.61 1.76
CA GLY A 22 -0.03 6.05 1.96
C GLY A 22 0.66 6.78 0.81
N VAL A 23 0.42 6.33 -0.42
CA VAL A 23 0.90 6.95 -1.65
C VAL A 23 -0.29 7.42 -2.49
N SER A 24 -0.03 8.28 -3.46
CA SER A 24 -1.06 8.67 -4.41
C SER A 24 -1.31 7.54 -5.43
N THR A 25 -2.55 7.43 -5.91
CA THR A 25 -2.91 6.52 -7.01
C THR A 25 -2.06 6.76 -8.26
N ALA A 26 -1.66 8.00 -8.51
CA ALA A 26 -0.71 8.35 -9.57
C ALA A 26 0.67 7.68 -9.40
N SER A 27 1.16 7.56 -8.16
CA SER A 27 2.42 6.86 -7.87
C SER A 27 2.32 5.36 -8.14
N VAL A 28 1.19 4.75 -7.78
CA VAL A 28 0.91 3.34 -8.09
C VAL A 28 0.77 3.13 -9.61
N ALA A 29 0.12 4.07 -10.30
CA ALA A 29 0.02 4.05 -11.77
C ALA A 29 1.39 4.20 -12.45
N GLN A 30 2.26 5.06 -11.90
CA GLN A 30 3.60 5.29 -12.42
C GLN A 30 4.52 4.06 -12.31
N TRP A 31 4.25 3.16 -11.36
CA TRP A 31 4.94 1.86 -11.34
C TRP A 31 4.62 1.06 -12.59
N GLY A 32 3.39 1.13 -13.12
CA GLY A 32 3.04 0.52 -14.40
C GLY A 32 3.46 -0.96 -14.45
N ASP A 33 4.30 -1.30 -15.44
CA ASP A 33 4.94 -2.62 -15.60
C ASP A 33 6.28 -2.74 -14.85
N LYS A 34 6.81 -1.61 -14.37
CA LYS A 34 8.05 -1.60 -13.59
C LYS A 34 7.82 -2.24 -12.21
N PRO A 35 8.85 -2.91 -11.67
CA PRO A 35 8.79 -3.44 -10.33
C PRO A 35 8.58 -2.32 -9.32
N ILE A 36 7.73 -2.59 -8.33
CA ILE A 36 7.53 -1.68 -7.21
C ILE A 36 8.87 -1.51 -6.46
N PRO A 37 9.20 -0.31 -5.95
CA PRO A 37 10.36 -0.12 -5.09
C PRO A 37 10.49 -1.19 -3.97
N PRO A 38 11.71 -1.67 -3.65
CA PRO A 38 11.94 -2.76 -2.70
C PRO A 38 11.29 -2.52 -1.33
N LEU A 39 11.32 -1.28 -0.84
CA LEU A 39 10.70 -0.88 0.41
C LEU A 39 9.19 -1.19 0.43
N ARG A 40 8.49 -0.89 -0.66
CA ARG A 40 7.04 -1.11 -0.78
C ARG A 40 6.71 -2.60 -0.89
N ILE A 41 7.56 -3.38 -1.55
CA ILE A 41 7.43 -4.84 -1.57
C ILE A 41 7.49 -5.39 -0.15
N TYR A 42 8.44 -4.91 0.66
CA TYR A 42 8.54 -5.31 2.05
C TYR A 42 7.28 -4.91 2.84
N GLN A 43 6.77 -3.70 2.64
CA GLN A 43 5.54 -3.24 3.30
C GLN A 43 4.31 -4.09 2.93
N VAL A 44 4.13 -4.43 1.66
CA VAL A 44 3.05 -5.33 1.21
C VAL A 44 3.19 -6.71 1.85
N ARG A 45 4.41 -7.25 1.94
CA ARG A 45 4.64 -8.54 2.61
C ARG A 45 4.32 -8.50 4.09
N ASP A 46 4.67 -7.43 4.80
CA ASP A 46 4.26 -7.23 6.21
C ASP A 46 2.73 -7.19 6.33
N LEU A 47 2.04 -6.47 5.45
CA LEU A 47 0.57 -6.38 5.44
C LEU A 47 -0.09 -7.73 5.20
N VAL A 48 0.39 -8.50 4.21
CA VAL A 48 -0.07 -9.88 3.95
C VAL A 48 0.19 -10.79 5.16
N ALA A 49 1.30 -10.58 5.87
CA ALA A 49 1.62 -11.30 7.10
C ALA A 49 0.84 -10.79 8.34
N GLY A 50 -0.08 -9.84 8.18
CA GLY A 50 -0.85 -9.23 9.27
C GLY A 50 -0.01 -8.36 10.22
N ARG A 51 1.19 -7.95 9.80
CA ARG A 51 2.10 -7.10 10.57
C ARG A 51 1.91 -5.64 10.18
N GLN A 52 2.30 -4.73 11.08
CA GLN A 52 2.36 -3.31 10.73
C GLN A 52 3.66 -3.01 9.96
N PRO A 53 3.57 -2.60 8.68
CA PRO A 53 4.73 -2.24 7.90
C PRO A 53 5.40 -0.95 8.41
N LEU A 54 6.73 -0.96 8.39
CA LEU A 54 7.56 0.16 8.78
C LEU A 54 7.22 1.41 7.96
N GLY A 55 6.97 2.54 8.64
CA GLY A 55 6.70 3.83 8.02
C GLY A 55 5.24 4.12 7.65
N LEU A 56 4.32 3.14 7.73
CA LEU A 56 2.87 3.38 7.51
C LEU A 56 2.09 3.69 8.80
N SER A 57 2.71 3.49 9.96
CA SER A 57 2.08 3.67 11.28
C SER A 57 1.54 5.09 11.52
N LYS A 58 1.99 6.09 10.76
CA LYS A 58 1.61 7.49 10.95
C LYS A 58 0.32 7.91 10.23
N LEU A 59 -0.16 7.12 9.27
CA LEU A 59 -1.34 7.50 8.46
C LEU A 59 -2.68 7.11 9.12
N LYS A 60 -2.72 6.01 9.89
CA LYS A 60 -3.96 5.56 10.58
C LYS A 60 -4.44 6.52 11.68
N SER A 61 -3.57 7.41 12.17
CA SER A 61 -3.96 8.39 13.19
C SER A 61 -4.87 9.49 12.67
N ASN A 62 -4.92 9.75 11.35
CA ASN A 62 -5.71 10.86 10.78
C ASN A 62 -7.02 10.41 10.08
N LEU A 63 -7.23 9.12 9.82
CA LEU A 63 -8.46 8.63 9.19
C LEU A 63 -9.59 8.35 10.20
N ASN A 64 -9.27 8.28 11.49
CA ASN A 64 -10.24 8.05 12.56
C ASN A 64 -10.86 9.35 13.12
N GLU A 65 -10.48 10.54 12.61
CA GLU A 65 -10.96 11.85 13.10
C GLU A 65 -12.06 12.50 12.21
N ILE A 66 -12.62 11.78 11.22
CA ILE A 66 -13.67 12.31 10.31
C ILE A 66 -15.03 11.62 10.51
N HIS A 67 -15.27 10.99 11.66
CA HIS A 67 -16.61 10.56 12.08
C HIS A 67 -16.85 10.95 13.54
N ASN A 68 -17.21 12.22 13.78
CA ASN A 68 -17.98 12.64 14.94
C ASN A 68 -18.83 13.86 14.61
#